data_AF-A0A193QFP2-F1
#
_entry.id   AF-A0A193QFP2-F1
#
_cell.length_a   1.000
_cell.length_b   1.000
_cell.length_c   1.000
_cell.angle_alpha   90.00
_cell.angle_beta   90.00
_cell.angle_gamma   90.00
#
_symmetry.space_group_name_H-M   'P 1'
#
loop_
_entity.id
_entity.type
_entity.pdbx_description
1 polymer ?
#
loop_
_entity_poly.entity_id
_entity_poly.type
_entity_poly.pdbx_seq_one_letter_code
_entity_poly.pdbx_strand_id
1 'polypeptide(L)'
;MTQSMETLATAAHEVEGVSPDIASVADELARGQLTLVDGLVTGSGDDEQRHTDVTLRPLTGKDIIDAELAAERVVQTANGSELVRSPAMVEFELLRR
;
A
#
# COMPACT_ATOMS: atom_id res chain seq x y z
N MET A 1 -20.36 31.96 15.76
CA MET A 1 -19.01 31.36 15.77
C MET A 1 -19.18 29.84 15.89
N THR A 2 -19.89 29.24 14.93
CA THR A 2 -20.42 27.86 15.06
C THR A 2 -20.60 27.21 13.69
N GLN A 3 -19.73 27.50 12.72
CA GLN A 3 -19.74 26.83 11.41
C GLN A 3 -18.37 26.20 11.06
N SER A 4 -17.40 26.23 11.96
CA SER A 4 -16.03 25.76 11.69
C SER A 4 -15.72 24.35 12.21
N MET A 5 -16.69 23.64 12.79
CA MET A 5 -16.52 22.23 13.21
C MET A 5 -17.36 21.24 12.40
N GLU A 6 -18.23 21.71 11.50
CA GLU A 6 -19.08 20.82 10.70
C GLU A 6 -18.38 20.34 9.42
N THR A 7 -17.39 21.08 8.92
CA THR A 7 -16.70 20.77 7.66
C THR A 7 -15.56 19.76 7.80
N LEU A 8 -15.14 19.41 9.02
CA LEU A 8 -14.03 18.46 9.26
C LEU A 8 -14.51 17.02 9.46
N ALA A 9 -15.81 16.78 9.61
CA ALA A 9 -16.39 15.44 9.67
C ALA A 9 -16.79 14.87 8.30
N THR A 10 -16.79 15.69 7.24
CA THR A 10 -17.27 15.32 5.89
C THR A 10 -16.25 14.56 5.03
N ALA A 11 -15.15 14.07 5.61
CA ALA A 11 -14.20 13.19 4.90
C ALA A 11 -14.24 11.73 5.37
N ALA A 12 -15.19 11.35 6.23
CA ALA A 12 -15.58 9.96 6.38
C ALA A 12 -16.49 9.62 5.19
N HIS A 13 -15.88 9.20 4.08
CA HIS A 13 -16.60 8.55 3.00
C HIS A 13 -17.44 7.44 3.62
N GLU A 14 -18.76 7.58 3.54
CA GLU A 14 -19.70 6.53 3.92
C GLU A 14 -19.39 5.31 3.05
N VAL A 15 -18.64 4.35 3.61
CA VAL A 15 -18.51 3.02 3.03
C VAL A 15 -19.80 2.30 3.36
N GLU A 16 -20.85 2.61 2.57
CA GLU A 16 -22.06 1.80 2.52
C GLU A 16 -21.70 0.50 1.78
N GLY A 17 -21.08 -0.42 2.53
CA GLY A 17 -20.60 -1.69 2.03
C GLY A 17 -20.23 -2.57 3.21
N VAL A 18 -20.75 -3.79 3.21
CA VAL A 18 -20.56 -4.81 4.26
C VAL A 18 -19.13 -4.81 4.79
N SER A 19 -18.93 -4.48 6.07
CA SER A 19 -17.66 -4.76 6.74
C SER A 19 -17.44 -6.28 6.65
N PRO A 20 -16.33 -6.75 6.05
CA PRO A 20 -16.09 -8.17 5.94
C PRO A 20 -16.00 -8.76 7.35
N ASP A 21 -16.63 -9.92 7.55
CA ASP A 21 -16.49 -10.66 8.79
C ASP A 21 -15.16 -11.44 8.77
N ILE A 22 -14.60 -11.73 9.95
CA ILE A 22 -13.30 -12.39 10.06
C ILE A 22 -13.30 -13.78 9.41
N ALA A 23 -14.45 -14.46 9.38
CA ALA A 23 -14.55 -15.79 8.77
C ALA A 23 -14.45 -15.72 7.24
N SER A 24 -15.12 -14.74 6.62
CA SER A 24 -15.03 -14.54 5.16
C SER A 24 -13.60 -14.20 4.72
N VAL A 25 -12.91 -13.34 5.49
CA VAL A 25 -11.49 -13.02 5.23
C VAL A 25 -10.61 -14.27 5.35
N ALA A 26 -10.83 -15.10 6.36
CA ALA A 26 -10.06 -16.33 6.52
C ALA A 26 -10.25 -17.29 5.33
N ASP A 27 -11.47 -17.42 4.82
CA ASP A 27 -11.79 -18.25 3.66
C ASP A 27 -11.18 -17.70 2.35
N GLU A 28 -11.11 -16.38 2.19
CA GLU A 28 -10.38 -15.73 1.10
C GLU A 28 -8.88 -16.03 1.19
N LEU A 29 -8.27 -15.79 2.36
CA LEU A 29 -6.84 -16.05 2.58
C LEU A 29 -6.47 -17.51 2.34
N ALA A 30 -7.33 -18.46 2.74
CA ALA A 30 -7.14 -19.88 2.49
C ALA A 30 -7.10 -20.24 0.99
N ARG A 31 -7.76 -19.44 0.14
CA ARG A 31 -7.72 -19.56 -1.33
C ARG A 31 -6.60 -18.75 -1.97
N GLY A 32 -5.78 -18.06 -1.17
CA GLY A 32 -4.74 -17.16 -1.65
C GLY A 32 -5.32 -15.95 -2.39
N GLN A 33 -6.52 -15.52 -2.04
CA GLN A 33 -7.18 -14.35 -2.62
C GLN A 33 -7.56 -13.40 -1.49
N LEU A 34 -7.68 -12.11 -1.77
CA LEU A 34 -8.16 -11.15 -0.79
C LEU A 34 -8.81 -9.97 -1.50
N THR A 35 -9.98 -9.57 -1.01
CA THR A 35 -10.62 -8.32 -1.39
C THR A 35 -10.21 -7.23 -0.41
N LEU A 36 -9.53 -6.20 -0.91
CA LEU A 36 -9.10 -5.04 -0.12
C LEU A 36 -10.21 -3.98 -0.11
N VAL A 37 -10.76 -3.69 1.07
CA VAL A 37 -11.85 -2.71 1.24
C VAL A 37 -11.48 -1.32 0.71
N ASP A 38 -10.30 -0.82 1.08
CA ASP A 38 -9.82 0.49 0.64
C ASP A 38 -9.01 0.42 -0.68
N GLY A 39 -8.59 -0.80 -1.06
CA GLY A 39 -7.65 -1.06 -2.14
C GLY A 39 -6.20 -0.69 -1.80
N LEU A 40 -5.27 -1.22 -2.58
CA LEU A 40 -3.86 -0.83 -2.57
C LEU A 40 -3.57 0.04 -3.78
N VAL A 41 -3.10 1.26 -3.56
CA VAL A 41 -2.71 2.17 -4.65
C VAL A 41 -1.23 2.01 -4.97
N THR A 42 -0.93 1.87 -6.25
CA THR A 42 0.43 1.73 -6.80
C THR A 42 0.60 2.67 -7.99
N GLY A 43 1.83 2.86 -8.46
CA GLY A 43 2.15 3.91 -9.44
C GLY A 43 2.19 5.32 -8.87
N SER A 44 2.19 6.31 -9.75
CA SER A 44 2.14 7.74 -9.43
C SER A 44 1.74 8.54 -10.67
N GLY A 45 0.93 9.59 -10.52
CA GLY A 45 0.50 10.42 -11.66
C GLY A 45 -0.43 9.64 -12.59
N ASP A 46 -0.15 9.69 -13.89
CA ASP A 46 -0.99 9.04 -14.92
C ASP A 46 -0.92 7.50 -14.89
N ASP A 47 0.09 6.92 -14.22
CA ASP A 47 0.28 5.48 -14.05
C ASP A 47 -0.32 4.94 -12.73
N GLU A 48 -1.07 5.75 -11.99
CA GLU A 48 -1.69 5.33 -10.73
C GLU A 48 -2.75 4.24 -10.94
N GLN A 49 -2.64 3.14 -10.20
CA GLN A 49 -3.54 2.00 -10.26
C GLN A 49 -3.96 1.58 -8.85
N ARG A 50 -5.27 1.38 -8.65
CA ARG A 50 -5.84 0.82 -7.43
C ARG A 50 -6.18 -0.65 -7.61
N HIS A 51 -5.64 -1.49 -6.73
CA HIS A 51 -5.87 -2.93 -6.69
C HIS A 51 -6.83 -3.28 -5.55
N THR A 52 -8.00 -3.84 -5.87
CA THR A 52 -9.00 -4.25 -4.87
C THR A 52 -9.05 -5.77 -4.75
N ASP A 53 -9.10 -6.50 -5.85
CA ASP A 53 -9.08 -7.96 -5.86
C ASP A 53 -7.64 -8.44 -6.10
N VAL A 54 -7.02 -9.02 -5.07
CA VAL A 54 -5.62 -9.44 -5.13
C VAL A 54 -5.46 -10.94 -4.99
N THR A 55 -4.43 -11.48 -5.64
CA THR A 55 -3.97 -12.86 -5.44
C THR A 55 -2.69 -12.84 -4.63
N LEU A 56 -2.68 -13.57 -3.53
CA LEU A 56 -1.52 -13.76 -2.67
C LEU A 56 -0.65 -14.86 -3.24
N ARG A 57 0.64 -14.58 -3.36
CA ARG A 57 1.65 -15.58 -3.72
C ARG A 57 2.75 -15.64 -2.66
N PRO A 58 3.45 -16.78 -2.53
CA PRO A 58 4.64 -16.86 -1.69
C PRO A 58 5.71 -15.87 -2.15
N LEU A 59 6.32 -15.19 -1.19
CA LEU A 59 7.45 -14.32 -1.44
C LEU A 59 8.70 -15.16 -1.74
N THR A 60 9.44 -14.79 -2.78
CA THR A 60 10.71 -15.41 -3.13
C THR A 60 11.89 -14.54 -2.69
N GLY A 61 13.09 -15.13 -2.57
CA GLY A 61 14.30 -14.35 -2.30
C GLY A 61 14.60 -13.29 -3.36
N LYS A 62 14.21 -13.54 -4.62
CA LYS A 62 14.34 -12.56 -5.70
C LYS A 62 13.45 -11.34 -5.46
N ASP A 63 12.22 -11.54 -4.97
CA ASP A 63 11.29 -10.44 -4.69
C ASP A 63 11.85 -9.49 -3.64
N ILE A 64 12.49 -10.04 -2.60
CA ILE A 64 13.17 -9.28 -1.56
C ILE A 64 14.28 -8.44 -2.19
N ILE A 65 15.20 -9.06 -2.93
CA ILE A 65 16.33 -8.36 -3.54
C ILE A 65 15.85 -7.26 -4.49
N ASP A 66 14.85 -7.54 -5.32
CA ASP A 66 14.33 -6.56 -6.26
C ASP A 66 13.66 -5.39 -5.54
N ALA A 67 12.98 -5.62 -4.40
CA ALA A 67 12.37 -4.57 -3.59
C ALA A 67 13.43 -3.69 -2.90
N GLU A 68 14.49 -4.31 -2.38
CA GLU A 68 15.66 -3.62 -1.82
C GLU A 68 16.26 -2.64 -2.83
N LEU A 69 16.53 -3.12 -4.05
CA LEU A 69 17.11 -2.32 -5.13
C LEU A 69 16.17 -1.19 -5.59
N ALA A 70 14.86 -1.44 -5.68
CA ALA A 70 13.89 -0.43 -6.11
C ALA A 70 13.73 0.72 -5.09
N ALA A 71 13.99 0.44 -3.82
CA ALA A 71 13.94 1.41 -2.72
C ALA A 71 15.24 2.22 -2.55
N GLU A 72 16.32 1.86 -3.24
CA GLU A 72 17.57 2.61 -3.22
C GLU A 72 17.44 3.92 -4.00
N ARG A 73 17.94 5.00 -3.39
CA ARG A 73 17.98 6.33 -4.00
C ARG A 73 19.29 7.03 -3.65
N VAL A 74 19.84 7.77 -4.62
CA VAL A 74 20.95 8.67 -4.38
C VAL A 74 20.40 9.99 -3.85
N VAL A 75 20.86 10.39 -2.67
CA VAL A 75 20.46 11.65 -2.03
C VAL A 75 21.68 12.55 -1.89
N GLN A 76 21.48 13.84 -2.15
CA GLN A 76 22.52 14.84 -1.92
C GLN A 76 22.54 15.23 -0.45
N THR A 77 23.66 15.00 0.22
CA THR A 77 23.90 15.42 1.62
C THR A 77 24.95 16.53 1.65
N ALA A 78 25.18 17.12 2.83
CA ALA A 78 26.24 18.10 3.02
C ALA A 78 27.66 17.52 2.80
N ASN A 79 27.82 16.20 2.85
CA ASN A 79 29.09 15.50 2.69
C ASN A 79 29.28 14.93 1.27
N GLY A 80 28.34 15.16 0.37
CA GLY A 80 28.33 14.61 -0.99
C GLY A 80 27.11 13.74 -1.27
N SER A 81 27.12 13.05 -2.40
CA SER A 81 26.04 12.13 -2.76
C SER A 81 26.18 10.82 -1.98
N GLU A 82 25.10 10.39 -1.33
CA GLU A 82 25.04 9.13 -0.59
C GLU A 82 23.95 8.23 -1.17
N LEU A 83 24.21 6.93 -1.19
CA LEU A 83 23.20 5.93 -1.52
C LEU A 83 22.45 5.59 -0.23
N VAL A 84 21.14 5.84 -0.22
CA VAL A 84 20.27 5.52 0.91
C VAL A 84 19.20 4.53 0.48
N ARG A 85 18.79 3.69 1.43
CA ARG A 85 17.73 2.71 1.27
C ARG A 85 16.69 2.93 2.36
N SER A 86 15.46 3.22 1.98
CA SER A 86 14.36 3.43 2.92
C SER A 86 13.68 2.10 3.27
N PRO A 87 13.63 1.70 4.55
CA PRO A 87 12.92 0.48 4.97
C PRO A 87 11.43 0.51 4.58
N ALA A 88 10.76 1.66 4.77
CA ALA A 88 9.35 1.81 4.41
C ALA A 88 9.10 1.66 2.90
N MET A 89 10.03 2.12 2.07
CA MET A 89 9.92 1.93 0.62
C MET A 89 10.11 0.47 0.21
N VAL A 90 10.97 -0.29 0.91
CA VAL A 90 11.08 -1.73 0.64
C VAL A 90 9.80 -2.46 0.97
N GLU A 91 9.17 -2.16 2.11
CA GLU A 91 7.88 -2.76 2.47
C GLU A 91 6.81 -2.47 1.42
N PHE A 92 6.75 -1.23 0.93
CA PHE A 92 5.82 -0.85 -0.12
C PHE A 92 6.12 -1.56 -1.45
N GLU A 93 7.39 -1.68 -1.82
CA GLU A 93 7.81 -2.42 -3.01
C GLU A 93 7.53 -3.93 -2.89
N LEU A 94 7.63 -4.51 -1.69
CA LEU A 94 7.22 -5.90 -1.46
C LEU A 94 5.72 -6.11 -1.69
N LEU A 95 4.87 -5.18 -1.25
CA LEU A 95 3.41 -5.25 -1.45
C LEU A 95 2.99 -5.11 -2.92
N ARG A 96 3.82 -4.51 -3.77
CA ARG A 96 3.58 -4.36 -5.22
C ARG A 96 3.82 -5.65 -6.03
N ARG A 97 4.44 -6.67 -5.43
CA ARG A 97 4.96 -7.87 -6.12
C ARG A 97 4.08 -9.08 -5.93
#